data_AF-A0A218L744-F1
#
_entry.id   AF-A0A218L744-F1
#
_cell.length_a   1.000
_cell.length_b   1.000
_cell.length_c   1.000
_cell.angle_alpha   90.00
_cell.angle_beta   90.00
_cell.angle_gamma   90.00
#
_symmetry.space_group_name_H-M   'P 1'
#
loop_
_entity.id
_entity.type
_entity.pdbx_description
1 polymer ?
#
loop_
_entity_poly.entity_id
_entity_poly.type
_entity_poly.pdbx_seq_one_letter_code
_entity_poly.pdbx_strand_id
1 'polypeptide(L)' 'MTIAFQLAVFALIATSSVLVISVPLVFASPDGWSNNKNVVFSGTSLWIGLVFLV' A
#
# COMPACT_ATOMS: atom_id res chain seq x y z
N MET A 1 6.24 -19.75 13.32
CA MET A 1 6.57 -19.64 11.89
C MET A 1 5.32 -19.53 11.02
N THR A 2 4.21 -20.19 11.34
CA THR A 2 2.96 -20.09 10.56
C THR A 2 2.18 -18.79 10.78
N ILE A 3 1.93 -18.40 12.04
CA ILE A 3 1.03 -17.27 12.33
C ILE A 3 1.62 -15.92 11.91
N ALA A 4 2.88 -15.64 12.26
CA ALA A 4 3.53 -14.36 11.89
C ALA A 4 3.64 -14.20 10.37
N PHE A 5 3.99 -15.28 9.65
CA PHE A 5 4.03 -15.28 8.19
C PHE A 5 2.63 -15.09 7.58
N GLN A 6 1.62 -15.78 8.08
CA GLN A 6 0.22 -15.59 7.65
C GLN A 6 -0.28 -14.16 7.88
N LEU A 7 0.09 -13.55 9.01
CA LEU A 7 -0.22 -12.14 9.30
C LEU A 7 0.51 -11.19 8.34
N ALA A 8 1.78 -11.46 8.01
CA ALA A 8 2.52 -10.68 7.04
C ALA A 8 1.91 -10.76 5.63
N VAL A 9 1.51 -11.96 5.20
CA VAL A 9 0.77 -12.17 3.94
C VAL A 9 -0.58 -11.46 3.97
N PHE A 10 -1.33 -11.55 5.07
CA PHE A 10 -2.60 -10.83 5.20
C PHE A 10 -2.41 -9.31 5.14
N ALA A 11 -1.39 -8.77 5.82
CA ALA A 11 -1.05 -7.36 5.75
C ALA A 11 -0.68 -6.95 4.31
N LEU A 12 0.11 -7.75 3.61
CA LEU A 12 0.45 -7.50 2.21
C LEU A 12 -0.80 -7.44 1.30
N ILE A 13 -1.72 -8.40 1.45
CA ILE A 13 -2.99 -8.42 0.70
C ILE A 13 -3.85 -7.19 1.02
N ALA A 14 -3.97 -6.82 2.30
CA ALA A 14 -4.73 -5.66 2.72
C ALA A 14 -4.13 -4.36 2.17
N THR A 15 -2.80 -4.18 2.28
CA THR A 15 -2.09 -3.03 1.72
C THR A 15 -2.24 -2.97 0.20
N SER A 16 -2.13 -4.10 -0.51
CA SER A 16 -2.40 -4.15 -1.96
C SER A 16 -3.82 -3.73 -2.31
N SER A 17 -4.82 -4.21 -1.57
CA SER A 17 -6.23 -3.86 -1.82
C SER A 17 -6.47 -2.36 -1.63
N VAL A 18 -5.88 -1.76 -0.60
CA VAL A 18 -5.94 -0.31 -0.37
C VAL A 18 -5.24 0.45 -1.49
N LEU A 19 -4.04 0.05 -1.91
CA LEU A 19 -3.30 0.71 -3.00
C LEU A 19 -4.04 0.63 -4.34
N VAL A 20 -4.66 -0.51 -4.66
CA VAL A 20 -5.45 -0.68 -5.90
C VAL A 20 -6.60 0.32 -5.98
N ILE A 21 -7.25 0.65 -4.86
CA ILE A 21 -8.36 1.61 -4.83
C ILE A 21 -7.83 3.05 -4.74
N SER A 22 -6.88 3.31 -3.82
CA SER A 22 -6.40 4.66 -3.52
C SER A 22 -5.55 5.27 -4.63
N VAL A 23 -4.74 4.50 -5.35
CA VAL A 23 -3.85 5.03 -6.40
C VAL A 23 -4.65 5.64 -7.56
N PRO A 24 -5.63 4.94 -8.17
CA PRO A 24 -6.51 5.55 -9.17
C PRO A 24 -7.28 6.77 -8.62
N LEU A 25 -7.73 6.72 -7.37
CA LEU A 25 -8.46 7.81 -6.73
C LEU A 25 -7.61 9.09 -6.61
N VAL A 26 -6.36 8.94 -6.18
CA VAL A 26 -5.40 10.05 -6.06
C VAL A 26 -5.07 10.64 -7.44
N PHE A 27 -4.93 9.80 -8.46
CA PHE A 27 -4.60 10.27 -9.81
C PHE A 27 -5.79 10.85 -10.58
N ALA A 28 -7.01 10.42 -10.29
CA ALA A 28 -8.21 10.93 -10.94
C ALA A 28 -8.71 12.25 -10.32
N SER A 29 -8.30 12.58 -9.09
CA SER A 29 -8.76 13.78 -8.38
C SER A 29 -7.98 15.04 -8.80
N PRO A 30 -8.64 16.20 -8.97
CA PRO A 30 -7.96 17.49 -9.14
C PRO A 30 -7.01 17.74 -7.96
N ASP A 31 -5.77 18.16 -8.24
CA ASP A 31 -4.69 18.35 -7.25
C ASP A 31 -4.37 17.11 -6.37
N GLY A 32 -4.96 15.95 -6.68
CA GLY A 32 -4.83 14.75 -5.86
C GLY A 32 -3.39 14.30 -5.70
N TRP A 33 -2.58 14.43 -6.76
CA TRP A 33 -1.15 14.15 -6.70
C TRP A 33 -0.40 15.10 -5.77
N SER A 34 -0.61 16.41 -5.87
CA SER A 34 0.16 17.39 -5.06
C SER A 34 -0.12 17.21 -3.57
N ASN A 35 -1.38 16.93 -3.22
CA ASN A 35 -1.83 16.85 -1.85
C ASN A 35 -1.56 15.48 -1.19
N ASN A 36 -1.60 14.39 -1.97
CA ASN A 36 -1.48 13.01 -1.45
C ASN A 36 -0.16 12.32 -1.80
N LYS A 37 0.81 13.05 -2.38
CA LYS A 37 2.09 12.49 -2.82
C LYS A 37 2.79 11.64 -1.76
N ASN A 38 2.86 12.17 -0.53
CA ASN A 38 3.53 11.49 0.58
C ASN A 38 2.79 10.23 1.02
N VAL A 39 1.45 10.23 0.95
CA VAL A 39 0.62 9.06 1.29
C VAL A 39 0.88 7.93 0.29
N VAL A 40 0.91 8.24 -1.01
CA VAL A 40 1.22 7.25 -2.06
C VAL A 40 2.64 6.70 -1.90
N PHE A 41 3.62 7.55 -1.62
CA PHE A 41 5.00 7.10 -1.38
C PHE A 41 5.13 6.23 -0.13
N SER A 42 4.49 6.62 0.99
CA SER A 42 4.50 5.84 2.23
C SER A 42 3.78 4.50 2.08
N GLY A 43 2.67 4.46 1.33
CA GLY A 43 1.96 3.22 1.05
C GLY A 43 2.78 2.27 0.17
N THR A 44 3.44 2.82 -0.85
CA THR A 44 4.29 2.03 -1.76
C THR A 44 5.54 1.51 -1.05
N SER A 45 6.17 2.32 -0.19
CA SER A 45 7.35 1.87 0.58
C SER A 45 6.99 0.78 1.59
N LEU A 46 5.86 0.91 2.28
CA LEU A 46 5.34 -0.14 3.16
C LEU A 46 5.06 -1.42 2.37
N TRP A 47 4.44 -1.31 1.20
CA TRP A 47 4.15 -2.46 0.34
C TRP A 47 5.43 -3.18 -0.11
N ILE A 48 6.45 -2.44 -0.57
CA ILE A 48 7.76 -3.01 -0.93
C ILE A 48 8.41 -3.69 0.28
N GLY A 49 8.37 -3.06 1.45
CA GLY A 49 8.88 -3.64 2.69
C GLY A 49 8.20 -4.96 3.06
N LEU A 50 6.87 -5.03 2.90
CA LEU A 50 6.08 -6.25 3.14
C LEU A 50 6.42 -7.35 2.12
N VAL A 51 6.69 -7.01 0.86
CA VAL A 51 7.13 -7.98 -0.17
C VAL A 51 8.48 -8.61 0.19
N PHE A 52 9.42 -7.85 0.75
CA PHE A 52 10.71 -8.41 1.20
C PHE A 52 10.61 -9.17 2.53
N LEU A 53 9.62 -8.84 3.36
CA LEU A 53 9.40 -9.47 4.66
C LEU A 53 8.79 -10.88 4.55
N VAL A 54 7.88 -11.07 3.59
CA VAL A 54 7.20 -12.33 3.29
C VAL A 54 8.12 -13.22 2.45
#